data_AF-A0A536ISX7-F1
#
_entry.id   AF-A0A536ISX7-F1
#
_cell.length_a   1.000
_cell.length_b   1.000
_cell.length_c   1.000
_cell.angle_alpha   90.00
_cell.angle_beta   90.00
_cell.angle_gamma   90.00
#
_symmetry.space_group_name_H-M   'P 1'
#
loop_
_entity.id
_entity.type
_entity.pdbx_description
1 polymer ?
#
loop_
_entity_poly.entity_id
_entity_poly.type
_entity_poly.pdbx_seq_one_letter_code
_entity_poly.pdbx_strand_id
1 'polypeptide(L)'
;MLKDSVEGQRASARLERAHGFTSDFRYRAALNGFAAALSPGQRAAIEADPEVAYVIPDQKLDAVGFVPLAAGESVPTGVQRIGAATPTTAHEASVANVAVIDTGIDLSTQPELNAVDGTNCVAPGTPAQDDNGHGTLVAGVIGAKNDSTVGGIVGVAPGTKIYAVKVLDANGSGSTAGVICGIDWVTANAAALGIKAVN
;
A
#
# COMPACT_ATOMS: atom_id res chain seq x y z
N MET A 1 -15.10 -22.09 5.65
CA MET A 1 -16.30 -21.22 5.56
C MET A 1 -17.51 -22.05 5.20
N LEU A 2 -18.64 -21.82 5.89
CA LEU A 2 -19.91 -22.53 5.67
C LEU A 2 -20.82 -21.71 4.76
N LYS A 3 -21.76 -22.37 4.08
CA LYS A 3 -22.78 -21.69 3.27
C LYS A 3 -23.70 -20.84 4.16
N ASP A 4 -24.15 -19.69 3.67
CA ASP A 4 -25.00 -18.77 4.43
C ASP A 4 -26.35 -19.40 4.83
N SER A 5 -26.83 -20.36 4.04
CA SER A 5 -28.07 -21.10 4.32
C SER A 5 -27.95 -22.12 5.46
N VAL A 6 -26.75 -22.33 6.02
CA VAL A 6 -26.47 -23.36 7.02
C VAL A 6 -26.40 -22.74 8.41
N GLU A 7 -27.00 -23.44 9.38
CA GLU A 7 -26.90 -23.07 10.80
C GLU A 7 -25.48 -23.34 11.33
N GLY A 8 -24.64 -22.30 11.27
CA GLY A 8 -23.19 -22.39 11.46
C GLY A 8 -22.72 -23.14 12.68
N GLN A 9 -23.26 -22.81 13.85
CA GLN A 9 -22.82 -23.43 15.10
C GLN A 9 -23.10 -24.93 15.15
N ARG A 10 -24.22 -25.36 14.58
CA ARG A 10 -24.63 -26.76 14.54
C ARG A 10 -23.76 -27.53 13.55
N ALA A 11 -23.53 -26.96 12.37
CA ALA A 11 -22.69 -27.56 11.33
C ALA A 11 -21.21 -27.65 11.78
N SER A 12 -20.64 -26.59 12.36
CA SER A 12 -19.30 -26.63 12.95
C SER A 12 -19.17 -27.73 14.01
N ALA A 13 -20.13 -27.81 14.95
CA ALA A 13 -20.10 -28.84 15.99
C ALA A 13 -20.26 -30.27 15.43
N ARG A 14 -21.01 -30.44 14.33
CA ARG A 14 -21.14 -31.72 13.62
C ARG A 14 -19.80 -32.10 12.99
N LEU A 15 -19.16 -31.18 12.27
CA LEU A 15 -17.88 -31.41 11.58
C LEU A 15 -16.75 -31.73 12.56
N GLU A 16 -16.66 -31.00 13.66
CA GLU A 16 -15.69 -31.26 14.73
C GLU A 16 -15.80 -32.69 15.26
N ARG A 17 -17.03 -33.15 15.56
CA ARG A 17 -17.28 -34.53 16.02
C ARG A 17 -17.02 -35.58 14.94
N ALA A 18 -17.41 -35.30 13.70
CA ALA A 18 -17.30 -36.26 12.60
C ALA A 18 -15.85 -36.50 12.19
N HIS A 19 -15.00 -35.47 12.28
CA HIS A 19 -13.62 -35.52 11.78
C HIS A 19 -12.56 -35.43 12.87
N GLY A 20 -12.95 -35.30 14.15
CA GLY A 20 -12.04 -35.36 15.28
C GLY A 20 -11.06 -34.19 15.35
N PHE A 21 -11.57 -32.96 15.26
CA PHE A 21 -10.80 -31.73 15.48
C PHE A 21 -11.58 -30.77 16.39
N THR A 22 -10.88 -29.77 16.92
CA THR A 22 -11.48 -28.67 17.68
C THR A 22 -11.28 -27.37 16.93
N SER A 23 -12.31 -26.53 16.86
CA SER A 23 -12.16 -25.19 16.29
C SER A 23 -11.49 -24.25 17.29
N ASP A 24 -10.51 -23.49 16.83
CA ASP A 24 -9.88 -22.40 17.56
C ASP A 24 -10.84 -21.21 17.69
N PHE A 25 -11.62 -20.96 16.62
CA PHE A 25 -12.62 -19.90 16.57
C PHE A 25 -13.89 -20.37 15.87
N ARG A 26 -15.04 -19.83 16.30
CA ARG A 26 -16.33 -19.99 15.61
C ARG A 26 -16.94 -18.63 15.31
N TYR A 27 -17.23 -18.40 14.04
CA TYR A 27 -17.76 -17.15 13.51
C TYR A 27 -19.27 -17.27 13.29
N ARG A 28 -20.01 -16.23 13.70
CA ARG A 28 -21.49 -16.20 13.59
C ARG A 28 -22.09 -14.87 13.14
N ALA A 29 -21.31 -13.80 13.15
CA ALA A 29 -21.81 -12.44 12.92
C ALA A 29 -21.27 -11.87 11.61
N ALA A 30 -19.94 -11.70 11.52
CA ALA A 30 -19.29 -11.22 10.31
C ALA A 30 -19.22 -12.30 9.22
N LEU A 31 -19.07 -13.57 9.64
CA LEU A 31 -18.81 -14.73 8.80
C LEU A 31 -19.50 -15.95 9.41
N ASN A 32 -19.91 -16.91 8.57
CA ASN A 32 -20.45 -18.20 8.99
C ASN A 32 -19.39 -19.30 8.87
N GLY A 33 -18.84 -19.80 9.98
CA GLY A 33 -17.84 -20.86 9.93
C GLY A 33 -16.94 -20.95 11.15
N PHE A 34 -15.73 -21.49 10.94
CA PHE A 34 -14.75 -21.74 12.00
C PHE A 34 -13.31 -21.68 11.45
N ALA A 35 -12.36 -21.53 12.36
CA ALA A 35 -10.92 -21.76 12.11
C ALA A 35 -10.45 -22.93 12.97
N ALA A 36 -9.61 -23.80 12.41
CA ALA A 36 -9.08 -24.98 13.09
C ALA A 36 -7.76 -25.44 12.43
N ALA A 37 -6.86 -25.99 13.24
CA ALA A 37 -5.77 -26.81 12.72
C ALA A 37 -6.31 -28.16 12.19
N LEU A 38 -6.08 -28.45 10.92
CA LEU A 38 -6.57 -29.65 10.24
C LEU A 38 -5.43 -30.44 9.61
N SER A 39 -5.44 -31.75 9.77
CA SER A 39 -4.60 -32.64 8.96
C SER A 39 -5.04 -32.63 7.49
N PRO A 40 -4.18 -33.04 6.53
CA PRO A 40 -4.57 -33.10 5.12
C PRO A 40 -5.83 -33.92 4.84
N GLY A 41 -6.03 -35.03 5.55
CA GLY A 41 -7.22 -35.87 5.43
C GLY A 41 -8.48 -35.20 5.98
N GLN A 42 -8.38 -34.51 7.12
CA GLN A 42 -9.50 -33.75 7.67
C GLN A 42 -9.88 -32.57 6.77
N ARG A 43 -8.89 -31.84 6.24
CA ARG A 43 -9.13 -30.75 5.28
C ARG A 43 -9.89 -31.24 4.06
N ALA A 44 -9.44 -32.32 3.44
CA ALA A 44 -10.09 -32.88 2.26
C ALA A 44 -11.53 -33.35 2.55
N ALA A 45 -11.78 -33.95 3.71
CA ALA A 45 -13.11 -34.38 4.11
C ALA A 45 -14.06 -33.19 4.35
N ILE A 46 -13.57 -32.11 4.99
CA ILE A 46 -14.34 -30.89 5.25
C ILE A 46 -14.61 -30.14 3.95
N GLU A 47 -13.62 -30.03 3.08
CA GLU A 47 -13.76 -29.37 1.77
C GLU A 47 -14.79 -30.06 0.88
N ALA A 48 -14.98 -31.39 1.05
CA ALA A 48 -16.00 -32.17 0.36
C ALA A 48 -17.40 -32.11 1.02
N ASP A 49 -17.56 -31.52 2.20
CA ASP A 49 -18.85 -31.48 2.90
C ASP A 49 -19.83 -30.52 2.21
N PRO A 50 -21.09 -30.93 1.94
CA PRO A 50 -22.04 -30.11 1.20
C PRO A 50 -22.46 -28.82 1.93
N GLU A 51 -22.22 -28.69 3.23
CA GLU A 51 -22.48 -27.48 4.01
C GLU A 51 -21.31 -26.48 3.98
N VAL A 52 -20.14 -26.89 3.49
CA VAL A 52 -18.95 -26.06 3.35
C VAL A 52 -18.99 -25.31 2.01
N ALA A 53 -18.71 -24.01 2.06
CA ALA A 53 -18.63 -23.14 0.89
C ALA A 53 -17.21 -23.15 0.29
N TYR A 54 -16.20 -23.00 1.14
CA TYR A 54 -14.78 -23.05 0.78
C TYR A 54 -13.89 -23.21 2.02
N VAL A 55 -12.66 -23.66 1.81
CA VAL A 55 -11.60 -23.73 2.84
C VAL A 55 -10.41 -22.91 2.34
N ILE A 56 -9.89 -22.03 3.18
CA ILE A 56 -8.67 -21.27 2.90
C ILE A 56 -7.64 -21.54 4.01
N PRO A 57 -6.34 -21.50 3.70
CA PRO A 57 -5.31 -21.55 4.73
C PRO A 57 -5.40 -20.33 5.64
N ASP A 58 -5.21 -20.54 6.95
CA ASP A 58 -5.00 -19.45 7.88
C ASP A 58 -3.61 -18.84 7.65
N GLN A 59 -3.55 -17.53 7.47
CA GLN A 59 -2.33 -16.81 7.11
C GLN A 59 -1.82 -16.05 8.32
N LYS A 60 -0.50 -16.12 8.57
CA LYS A 60 0.11 -15.28 9.59
C LYS A 60 0.00 -13.81 9.17
N LEU A 61 -0.63 -13.00 10.01
CA LEU A 61 -0.66 -11.56 9.87
C LEU A 61 0.37 -10.97 10.85
N ASP A 62 1.31 -10.17 10.36
CA ASP A 62 2.30 -9.49 11.19
C ASP A 62 1.82 -8.06 11.53
N ALA A 63 2.05 -7.61 12.77
CA ALA A 63 1.58 -6.31 13.29
C ALA A 63 2.28 -5.09 12.67
N VAL A 64 3.22 -5.32 11.74
CA VAL A 64 3.90 -4.32 10.94
C VAL A 64 3.81 -4.77 9.49
N GLY A 65 3.19 -3.94 8.64
CA GLY A 65 3.04 -4.18 7.21
C GLY A 65 4.40 -4.12 6.53
N PHE A 66 5.18 -5.18 6.63
CA PHE A 66 6.36 -5.42 5.82
C PHE A 66 6.07 -6.59 4.89
N VAL A 67 6.35 -6.40 3.62
CA VAL A 67 6.27 -7.41 2.56
C VAL A 67 7.68 -7.77 2.08
N PRO A 68 7.86 -8.94 1.42
CA PRO A 68 9.12 -9.25 0.75
C PRO A 68 9.52 -8.12 -0.22
N LEU A 69 10.82 -7.82 -0.26
CA LEU A 69 11.36 -6.94 -1.28
C LEU A 69 11.17 -7.60 -2.66
N ALA A 70 10.61 -6.87 -3.61
CA ALA A 70 10.31 -7.37 -4.93
C ALA A 70 11.60 -7.66 -5.71
N ALA A 71 11.56 -8.66 -6.59
CA ALA A 71 12.73 -9.02 -7.37
C ALA A 71 13.14 -7.87 -8.30
N GLY A 72 14.43 -7.52 -8.30
CA GLY A 72 14.96 -6.39 -9.09
C GLY A 72 14.93 -5.04 -8.37
N GLU A 73 14.34 -4.96 -7.18
CA GLU A 73 14.42 -3.78 -6.33
C GLU A 73 15.70 -3.76 -5.49
N SER A 74 16.16 -2.55 -5.19
CA SER A 74 17.25 -2.31 -4.25
C SER A 74 16.82 -1.32 -3.17
N VAL A 75 17.35 -1.50 -1.96
CA VAL A 75 17.06 -0.59 -0.85
C VAL A 75 18.15 0.47 -0.76
N PRO A 76 17.83 1.77 -0.95
CA PRO A 76 18.79 2.82 -0.73
C PRO A 76 19.31 2.80 0.71
N THR A 77 20.60 3.10 0.90
CA THR A 77 21.25 3.02 2.22
C THR A 77 20.57 3.91 3.27
N GLY A 78 20.02 5.05 2.87
CA GLY A 78 19.24 5.94 3.75
C GLY A 78 17.93 5.31 4.21
N VAL A 79 17.19 4.66 3.31
CA VAL A 79 15.95 3.94 3.62
C VAL A 79 16.23 2.79 4.58
N GLN A 80 17.32 2.05 4.36
CA GLN A 80 17.77 1.00 5.27
C GLN A 80 18.18 1.56 6.64
N ARG A 81 18.90 2.69 6.65
CA ARG A 81 19.44 3.30 7.87
C ARG A 81 18.35 3.71 8.86
N ILE A 82 17.21 4.17 8.37
CA ILE A 82 16.08 4.57 9.20
C ILE A 82 15.15 3.39 9.56
N GLY A 83 15.45 2.18 9.08
CA GLY A 83 14.67 0.98 9.34
C GLY A 83 13.38 0.84 8.53
N ALA A 84 13.22 1.61 7.45
CA ALA A 84 12.03 1.57 6.59
C ALA A 84 12.02 0.37 5.62
N ALA A 85 13.18 -0.21 5.34
CA ALA A 85 13.31 -1.44 4.58
C ALA A 85 14.62 -2.17 4.96
N THR A 86 14.68 -3.46 4.62
CA THR A 86 15.86 -4.33 4.74
C THR A 86 16.16 -4.93 3.36
N PRO A 87 17.33 -5.56 3.15
CA PRO A 87 17.66 -6.19 1.87
C PRO A 87 16.68 -7.29 1.44
N THR A 88 15.76 -7.73 2.31
CA THR A 88 14.77 -8.77 2.01
C THR A 88 13.32 -8.34 2.23
N THR A 89 13.06 -7.17 2.82
CA THR A 89 11.71 -6.71 3.15
C THR A 89 11.55 -5.20 2.99
N ALA A 90 10.38 -4.74 2.60
CA ALA A 90 10.01 -3.32 2.56
C ALA A 90 8.63 -3.11 3.18
N HIS A 91 8.28 -1.88 3.53
CA HIS A 91 6.92 -1.59 3.99
C HIS A 91 5.87 -1.89 2.91
N GLU A 92 4.70 -2.31 3.35
CA GLU A 92 3.48 -2.30 2.53
C GLU A 92 3.16 -0.88 2.07
N ALA A 93 2.43 -0.79 0.97
CA ALA A 93 2.09 0.50 0.42
C ALA A 93 1.24 1.31 1.40
N SER A 94 1.69 2.54 1.69
CA SER A 94 0.99 3.43 2.59
C SER A 94 -0.29 3.97 1.95
N VAL A 95 -1.36 4.02 2.73
CA VAL A 95 -2.61 4.72 2.35
C VAL A 95 -2.56 6.22 2.64
N ALA A 96 -1.49 6.71 3.26
CA ALA A 96 -1.27 8.11 3.57
C ALA A 96 -0.52 8.78 2.42
N ASN A 97 -1.20 9.67 1.69
CA ASN A 97 -0.64 10.34 0.54
C ASN A 97 0.28 11.50 0.96
N VAL A 98 1.21 11.86 0.08
CA VAL A 98 2.21 12.92 0.32
C VAL A 98 2.09 13.98 -0.76
N ALA A 99 2.24 15.25 -0.41
CA ALA A 99 2.46 16.32 -1.38
C ALA A 99 3.95 16.71 -1.39
N VAL A 100 4.53 16.86 -2.58
CA VAL A 100 5.93 17.31 -2.75
C VAL A 100 5.91 18.69 -3.40
N ILE A 101 6.32 19.70 -2.62
CA ILE A 101 6.40 21.10 -3.01
C ILE A 101 7.81 21.37 -3.56
N ASP A 102 8.00 21.20 -4.87
CA ASP A 102 9.34 21.17 -5.48
C ASP A 102 9.31 21.62 -6.96
N THR A 103 10.18 21.06 -7.81
CA THR A 103 10.24 21.29 -9.27
C THR A 103 9.15 20.55 -10.05
N GLY A 104 8.25 19.85 -9.37
CA GLY A 104 7.28 18.93 -9.97
C GLY A 104 7.69 17.47 -9.79
N ILE A 105 6.94 16.57 -10.40
CA ILE A 105 7.29 15.14 -10.48
C ILE A 105 7.14 14.71 -11.94
N ASP A 106 7.96 13.79 -12.42
CA ASP A 106 7.73 13.21 -13.73
C ASP A 106 6.46 12.33 -13.73
N LEU A 107 5.39 12.87 -14.30
CA LEU A 107 4.06 12.26 -14.33
C LEU A 107 3.91 11.26 -15.49
N SER A 108 4.90 11.18 -16.39
CA SER A 108 4.73 10.53 -17.69
C SER A 108 5.70 9.38 -17.93
N THR A 109 6.93 9.45 -17.42
CA THR A 109 7.97 8.44 -17.71
C THR A 109 8.55 7.72 -16.50
N GLN A 110 8.00 7.94 -15.28
CA GLN A 110 8.43 7.25 -14.06
C GLN A 110 7.42 6.20 -13.57
N PRO A 111 7.46 4.96 -14.12
CA PRO A 111 6.59 3.88 -13.67
C PRO A 111 6.87 3.43 -12.23
N GLU A 112 8.06 3.73 -11.67
CA GLU A 112 8.41 3.47 -10.26
C GLU A 112 7.59 4.31 -9.27
N LEU A 113 6.98 5.42 -9.73
CA LEU A 113 6.22 6.34 -8.88
C LEU A 113 4.71 6.19 -9.08
N ASN A 114 3.96 6.41 -8.00
CA ASN A 114 2.51 6.62 -8.04
C ASN A 114 2.24 8.13 -8.00
N ALA A 115 2.81 8.84 -8.98
CA ALA A 115 2.76 10.29 -9.07
C ALA A 115 1.41 10.75 -9.62
N VAL A 116 0.85 11.79 -9.01
CA VAL A 116 -0.45 12.37 -9.37
C VAL A 116 -0.26 13.87 -9.56
N ASP A 117 -0.86 14.41 -10.62
CA ASP A 117 -0.85 15.85 -10.86
C ASP A 117 -1.58 16.59 -9.73
N GLY A 118 -0.99 17.70 -9.29
CA GLY A 118 -1.52 18.53 -8.21
C GLY A 118 -1.74 19.95 -8.70
N THR A 119 -0.69 20.78 -8.60
CA THR A 119 -0.73 22.17 -9.07
C THR A 119 0.63 22.62 -9.59
N ASN A 120 0.60 23.53 -10.57
CA ASN A 120 1.78 24.22 -11.08
C ASN A 120 1.65 25.72 -10.81
N CYS A 121 2.35 26.19 -9.78
CA CYS A 121 2.38 27.60 -9.40
C CYS A 121 3.41 28.41 -10.21
N VAL A 122 4.28 27.76 -10.99
CA VAL A 122 5.22 28.41 -11.91
C VAL A 122 4.53 28.79 -13.22
N ALA A 123 3.70 27.87 -13.73
CA ALA A 123 2.89 28.05 -14.93
C ALA A 123 1.46 27.53 -14.70
N PRO A 124 0.56 28.35 -14.11
CA PRO A 124 -0.81 27.96 -13.82
C PRO A 124 -1.57 27.43 -15.03
N GLY A 125 -2.30 26.33 -14.84
CA GLY A 125 -3.09 25.67 -15.89
C GLY A 125 -2.32 24.65 -16.73
N THR A 126 -1.04 24.43 -16.43
CA THR A 126 -0.22 23.35 -16.99
C THR A 126 0.06 22.27 -15.94
N PRO A 127 0.36 21.02 -16.34
CA PRO A 127 0.70 19.96 -15.39
C PRO A 127 1.91 20.32 -14.52
N ALA A 128 1.97 19.79 -13.30
CA ALA A 128 3.11 19.88 -12.40
C ALA A 128 4.24 18.91 -12.80
N GLN A 129 4.51 18.82 -14.10
CA GLN A 129 5.55 17.99 -14.69
C GLN A 129 6.93 18.50 -14.28
N ASP A 130 7.80 17.58 -13.85
CA ASP A 130 9.19 17.91 -13.55
C ASP A 130 10.00 18.13 -14.84
N ASP A 131 10.67 19.27 -14.87
CA ASP A 131 11.59 19.72 -15.93
C ASP A 131 13.00 20.02 -15.37
N ASN A 132 13.26 19.67 -14.11
CA ASN A 132 14.55 19.81 -13.44
C ASN A 132 15.11 18.45 -12.98
N GLY A 133 14.29 17.63 -12.32
CA GLY A 133 14.64 16.31 -11.79
C GLY A 133 14.73 16.23 -10.26
N HIS A 134 14.85 17.36 -9.55
CA HIS A 134 14.97 17.37 -8.09
C HIS A 134 13.71 16.80 -7.41
N GLY A 135 12.53 17.29 -7.78
CA GLY A 135 11.27 16.83 -7.19
C GLY A 135 10.97 15.35 -7.49
N THR A 136 11.33 14.85 -8.68
CA THR A 136 11.22 13.42 -8.99
C THR A 136 12.15 12.57 -8.11
N LEU A 137 13.38 13.02 -7.86
CA LEU A 137 14.31 12.34 -6.94
C LEU A 137 13.75 12.29 -5.51
N VAL A 138 13.25 13.43 -5.02
CA VAL A 138 12.62 13.54 -3.70
C VAL A 138 11.43 12.58 -3.59
N ALA A 139 10.56 12.54 -4.60
CA ALA A 139 9.43 11.62 -4.65
C ALA A 139 9.88 10.14 -4.64
N GLY A 140 10.98 9.80 -5.32
CA GLY A 140 11.59 8.47 -5.29
C GLY A 140 11.99 8.03 -3.88
N VAL A 141 12.68 8.90 -3.14
CA VAL A 141 13.04 8.63 -1.74
C VAL A 141 11.81 8.39 -0.88
N ILE A 142 10.74 9.17 -1.09
CA ILE A 142 9.51 9.05 -0.32
C ILE A 142 8.76 7.76 -0.64
N GLY A 143 8.54 7.43 -1.91
CA GLY A 143 7.54 6.43 -2.27
C GLY A 143 7.74 5.69 -3.57
N ALA A 144 8.98 5.54 -4.06
CA ALA A 144 9.26 4.56 -5.11
C ALA A 144 8.69 3.18 -4.71
N LYS A 145 8.00 2.55 -5.67
CA LYS A 145 7.25 1.31 -5.45
C LYS A 145 8.19 0.16 -5.06
N ASN A 146 7.60 -0.85 -4.43
CA ASN A 146 8.22 -2.15 -4.30
C ASN A 146 7.59 -3.06 -5.37
N ASP A 147 8.03 -2.96 -6.63
CA ASP A 147 7.34 -3.55 -7.79
C ASP A 147 8.30 -4.25 -8.75
N SER A 148 8.24 -5.59 -8.76
CA SER A 148 9.10 -6.43 -9.61
C SER A 148 8.91 -6.25 -11.12
N THR A 149 7.84 -5.58 -11.57
CA THR A 149 7.59 -5.36 -13.00
C THR A 149 8.38 -4.19 -13.58
N VAL A 150 8.85 -3.29 -12.71
CA VAL A 150 9.64 -2.10 -13.08
C VAL A 150 11.08 -2.25 -12.59
N GLY A 151 11.26 -2.73 -11.35
CA GLY A 151 12.55 -2.72 -10.65
C GLY A 151 13.03 -1.30 -10.33
N GLY A 152 14.20 -1.19 -9.69
CA GLY A 152 14.79 0.10 -9.35
C GLY A 152 15.11 0.24 -7.87
N ILE A 153 14.51 1.25 -7.23
CA ILE A 153 14.66 1.48 -5.79
C ILE A 153 13.33 1.42 -5.06
N VAL A 154 13.38 1.06 -3.78
CA VAL A 154 12.23 1.17 -2.88
C VAL A 154 12.31 2.43 -2.01
N GLY A 155 11.21 3.17 -1.95
CA GLY A 155 11.06 4.37 -1.11
C GLY A 155 10.78 4.03 0.35
N VAL A 156 10.72 5.05 1.21
CA VAL A 156 10.39 4.91 2.63
C VAL A 156 8.95 4.40 2.85
N ALA A 157 8.01 4.90 2.04
CA ALA A 157 6.59 4.53 2.05
C ALA A 157 6.20 4.05 0.63
N PRO A 158 6.55 2.81 0.26
CA PRO A 158 6.52 2.36 -1.13
C PRO A 158 5.15 2.52 -1.78
N GLY A 159 5.08 3.07 -2.99
CA GLY A 159 3.83 3.12 -3.75
C GLY A 159 2.73 4.04 -3.20
N THR A 160 3.01 4.81 -2.14
CA THR A 160 2.09 5.87 -1.70
C THR A 160 1.82 6.85 -2.84
N LYS A 161 0.62 7.42 -2.91
CA LYS A 161 0.36 8.46 -3.90
C LYS A 161 1.11 9.72 -3.52
N ILE A 162 1.83 10.27 -4.49
CA ILE A 162 2.60 11.50 -4.32
C ILE A 162 2.03 12.56 -5.27
N TYR A 163 1.53 13.65 -4.70
CA TYR A 163 0.98 14.77 -5.44
C TYR A 163 2.10 15.76 -5.79
N ALA A 164 2.25 16.06 -7.08
CA ALA A 164 3.20 17.03 -7.58
C ALA A 164 2.70 18.46 -7.36
N VAL A 165 3.43 19.24 -6.57
CA VAL A 165 3.16 20.66 -6.32
C VAL A 165 4.35 21.46 -6.82
N LYS A 166 4.32 21.87 -8.08
CA LYS A 166 5.43 22.56 -8.74
C LYS A 166 5.46 24.03 -8.35
N VAL A 167 6.48 24.42 -7.61
CA VAL A 167 6.74 25.81 -7.19
C VAL A 167 8.12 26.33 -7.62
N LEU A 168 8.98 25.43 -8.10
CA LEU A 168 10.30 25.73 -8.66
C LEU A 168 10.33 25.46 -10.17
N ASP A 169 11.03 26.30 -10.92
CA ASP A 169 11.20 26.20 -12.37
C ASP A 169 12.28 25.16 -12.77
N ALA A 170 12.57 25.07 -14.08
CA ALA A 170 13.56 24.13 -14.63
C ALA A 170 14.98 24.33 -14.08
N ASN A 171 15.30 25.49 -13.50
CA ASN A 171 16.58 25.77 -12.85
C ASN A 171 16.55 25.50 -11.33
N GLY A 172 15.44 24.95 -10.81
CA GLY A 172 15.25 24.77 -9.38
C GLY A 172 14.99 26.07 -8.63
N SER A 173 14.60 27.14 -9.32
CA SER A 173 14.39 28.46 -8.74
C SER A 173 12.90 28.80 -8.66
N GLY A 174 12.49 29.48 -7.59
CA GLY A 174 11.09 29.87 -7.39
C GLY A 174 10.96 31.10 -6.51
N SER A 175 9.75 31.62 -6.41
CA SER A 175 9.43 32.76 -5.56
C SER A 175 8.74 32.32 -4.28
N THR A 176 8.86 33.11 -3.22
CA THR A 176 8.07 32.92 -1.99
C THR A 176 6.57 32.87 -2.28
N ALA A 177 6.08 33.69 -3.22
CA ALA A 177 4.69 33.66 -3.65
C ALA A 177 4.29 32.32 -4.29
N GLY A 178 5.18 31.73 -5.09
CA GLY A 178 4.98 30.39 -5.67
C GLY A 178 4.91 29.29 -4.60
N VAL A 179 5.79 29.34 -3.60
CA VAL A 179 5.76 28.39 -2.46
C VAL A 179 4.46 28.55 -1.66
N ILE A 180 4.03 29.79 -1.38
CA ILE A 180 2.76 30.05 -0.69
C ILE A 180 1.57 29.51 -1.51
N CYS A 181 1.56 29.69 -2.83
CA CYS A 181 0.57 29.09 -3.73
C CYS A 181 0.51 27.56 -3.58
N GLY A 182 1.67 26.89 -3.49
CA GLY A 182 1.74 25.45 -3.26
C GLY A 182 1.15 25.03 -1.90
N ILE A 183 1.54 25.72 -0.83
CA ILE A 183 1.04 25.46 0.53
C ILE A 183 -0.48 25.66 0.62
N ASP A 184 -0.99 26.72 -0.02
CA ASP A 184 -2.42 27.03 -0.06
C ASP A 184 -3.19 25.91 -0.77
N TRP A 185 -2.71 25.46 -1.94
CA TRP A 185 -3.30 24.34 -2.65
C TRP A 185 -3.31 23.06 -1.82
N VAL A 186 -2.20 22.71 -1.16
CA VAL A 186 -2.16 21.51 -0.30
C VAL A 186 -3.15 21.63 0.85
N THR A 187 -3.21 22.78 1.52
CA THR A 187 -4.13 23.02 2.64
C THR A 187 -5.58 22.88 2.22
N ALA A 188 -5.94 23.41 1.03
CA ALA A 188 -7.29 23.32 0.49
C ALA A 188 -7.70 21.88 0.10
N ASN A 189 -6.75 21.04 -0.31
CA ASN A 189 -7.03 19.73 -0.90
C ASN A 189 -6.70 18.53 0.01
N ALA A 190 -5.92 18.71 1.07
CA ALA A 190 -5.34 17.61 1.84
C ALA A 190 -6.39 16.64 2.40
N ALA A 191 -7.52 17.14 2.90
CA ALA A 191 -8.59 16.30 3.43
C ALA A 191 -9.23 15.42 2.35
N ALA A 192 -9.54 16.00 1.18
CA ALA A 192 -10.21 15.31 0.08
C ALA A 192 -9.27 14.33 -0.64
N LEU A 193 -7.99 14.70 -0.79
CA LEU A 193 -6.97 13.91 -1.45
C LEU A 193 -6.24 12.94 -0.51
N GLY A 194 -6.59 12.92 0.78
CA GLY A 194 -5.94 12.05 1.76
C GLY A 194 -4.45 12.35 2.00
N ILE A 195 -4.00 13.58 1.73
CA ILE A 195 -2.63 14.02 1.98
C ILE A 195 -2.43 14.13 3.49
N LYS A 196 -1.40 13.46 4.02
CA LYS A 196 -1.07 13.43 5.46
C LYS A 196 0.31 14.00 5.78
N ALA A 197 1.16 14.16 4.77
CA ALA A 197 2.48 14.76 4.90
C ALA A 197 2.77 15.67 3.70
N VAL A 198 3.62 16.67 3.95
CA VAL A 198 4.13 17.60 2.94
C VAL A 198 5.64 17.58 3.04
N ASN A 199 6.30 17.51 1.88
CA ASN A 199 7.73 17.76 1.76
C ASN A 199 7.97 19.05 1.01
#